data_AF-A0A1Y4R4Q9-F1
#
_entry.id   AF-A0A1Y4R4Q9-F1
#
_cell.length_a   1.000
_cell.length_b   1.000
_cell.length_c   1.000
_cell.angle_alpha   90.00
_cell.angle_beta   90.00
_cell.angle_gamma   90.00
#
_symmetry.space_group_name_H-M   'P 1'
#
loop_
_entity.id
_entity.type
_entity.pdbx_description
1 polymer ?
#
loop_
_entity_poly.entity_id
_entity_poly.type
_entity_poly.pdbx_seq_one_letter_code
_entity_poly.pdbx_strand_id
1 'polypeptide(L)'
;MYVDYDFYTGEYGGMMDPDSFGRQERTAEAYVRYFLFSNAGKMDQDPIRAVQMAVCAVSDVLDEHYSAKAARAAQGGSGAAVKSENNDGYSVSYAVEQMDGETEESYLRKKAYDTAYLYLLPTGLLSRKVGCCHDHKCGCDCL
;
A
#
# COMPACT_ATOMS: atom_id res chain seq x y z
N MET A 1 9.15 -7.22 -11.08
CA MET A 1 10.02 -6.14 -10.62
C MET A 1 9.80 -4.97 -11.54
N TYR A 2 9.11 -3.94 -11.07
CA TYR A 2 8.91 -2.68 -11.81
C TYR A 2 10.01 -1.65 -11.50
N VAL A 3 10.67 -1.81 -10.35
CA VAL A 3 11.62 -0.88 -9.74
C VAL A 3 12.92 -1.61 -9.48
N ASP A 4 14.05 -1.00 -9.82
CA ASP A 4 15.38 -1.41 -9.36
C ASP A 4 15.86 -0.54 -8.18
N TYR A 5 16.93 -0.96 -7.51
CA TYR A 5 17.46 -0.24 -6.35
C TYR A 5 18.03 1.14 -6.71
N ASP A 6 18.51 1.31 -7.95
CA ASP A 6 19.03 2.58 -8.46
C ASP A 6 17.89 3.61 -8.63
N PHE A 7 16.73 3.20 -9.13
CA PHE A 7 15.51 4.02 -9.14
C PHE A 7 15.03 4.32 -7.72
N TYR A 8 14.98 3.31 -6.84
CA TYR A 8 14.52 3.49 -5.46
C TYR A 8 15.36 4.54 -4.71
N THR A 9 16.69 4.48 -4.82
CA THR A 9 17.59 5.42 -4.13
C THR A 9 17.78 6.75 -4.86
N GLY A 10 17.87 6.75 -6.19
CA GLY A 10 18.19 7.93 -7.00
C GLY A 10 16.98 8.77 -7.44
N GLU A 11 15.89 8.13 -7.88
CA GLU A 11 14.71 8.79 -8.46
C GLU A 11 13.57 8.95 -7.46
N TYR A 12 13.39 7.97 -6.56
CA TYR A 12 12.40 8.01 -5.49
C TYR A 12 12.98 8.62 -4.18
N GLY A 13 14.28 8.43 -3.91
CA GLY A 13 14.96 9.01 -2.73
C GLY A 13 14.86 8.16 -1.46
N GLY A 14 14.62 6.86 -1.60
CA GLY A 14 14.51 5.91 -0.50
C GLY A 14 15.84 5.61 0.18
N MET A 15 15.78 5.19 1.46
CA MET A 15 16.94 5.05 2.35
C MET A 15 17.15 3.62 2.90
N MET A 16 16.27 2.68 2.53
CA MET A 16 16.36 1.28 2.94
C MET A 16 17.61 0.60 2.35
N ASP A 17 18.21 -0.34 3.08
CA ASP A 17 19.32 -1.14 2.57
C ASP A 17 18.88 -2.08 1.41
N PRO A 18 19.79 -2.50 0.51
CA PRO A 18 19.40 -3.26 -0.68
C PRO A 18 18.84 -4.66 -0.38
N ASP A 19 19.23 -5.31 0.71
CA ASP A 19 18.74 -6.64 1.08
C ASP A 19 17.33 -6.57 1.66
N SER A 20 17.01 -5.52 2.42
CA SER A 20 15.66 -5.22 2.90
C SER A 20 14.78 -4.74 1.75
N PHE A 21 15.26 -3.83 0.89
CA PHE A 21 14.54 -3.38 -0.29
C PHE A 21 14.17 -4.55 -1.22
N GLY A 22 15.13 -5.42 -1.51
CA GLY A 22 14.90 -6.63 -2.32
C GLY A 22 13.91 -7.63 -1.70
N ARG A 23 13.56 -7.50 -0.41
CA ARG A 23 12.49 -8.27 0.26
C ARG A 23 11.14 -7.54 0.19
N GLN A 24 11.12 -6.23 0.44
CA GLN A 24 9.88 -5.46 0.42
C GLN A 24 9.34 -5.19 -0.99
N GLU A 25 10.20 -4.93 -1.99
CA GLU A 25 9.78 -4.63 -3.38
C GLU A 25 8.89 -5.72 -3.96
N ARG A 26 9.28 -6.99 -3.80
CA ARG A 26 8.49 -8.15 -4.29
C ARG A 26 7.11 -8.24 -3.64
N THR A 27 7.00 -7.83 -2.38
CA THR A 27 5.75 -7.81 -1.63
C THR A 27 4.91 -6.60 -2.03
N ALA A 28 5.54 -5.43 -2.19
CA ALA A 28 4.91 -4.20 -2.66
C ALA A 28 4.38 -4.32 -4.10
N GLU A 29 5.14 -4.92 -5.01
CA GLU A 29 4.71 -5.26 -6.36
C GLU A 29 3.46 -6.14 -6.33
N ALA A 30 3.41 -7.15 -5.44
CA ALA A 30 2.23 -7.99 -5.28
C ALA A 30 1.00 -7.20 -4.79
N TYR A 31 1.16 -6.28 -3.83
CA TYR A 31 0.08 -5.38 -3.38
C TYR A 31 -0.41 -4.46 -4.51
N VAL A 32 0.49 -3.79 -5.22
CA VAL A 32 0.15 -2.87 -6.32
C VAL A 32 -0.53 -3.63 -7.47
N ARG A 33 0.00 -4.79 -7.87
CA ARG A 33 -0.65 -5.69 -8.84
C ARG A 33 -2.03 -6.16 -8.38
N TYR A 34 -2.21 -6.46 -7.09
CA TYR A 34 -3.50 -6.87 -6.53
C TYR A 34 -4.54 -5.74 -6.58
N PHE A 35 -4.17 -4.51 -6.21
CA PHE A 35 -5.07 -3.35 -6.29
C PHE A 35 -5.49 -3.04 -7.74
N LEU A 36 -4.56 -3.21 -8.67
CA LEU A 36 -4.74 -2.95 -10.10
C LEU A 36 -5.22 -4.17 -10.90
N PHE A 37 -5.48 -5.32 -10.25
CA PHE A 37 -5.89 -6.58 -10.89
C PHE A 37 -7.15 -6.44 -11.77
N SER A 38 -8.05 -5.54 -11.38
CA SER A 38 -9.25 -5.17 -12.14
C SER A 38 -8.98 -4.46 -13.48
N ASN A 39 -7.74 -4.03 -13.72
CA ASN A 39 -7.23 -3.37 -14.92
C ASN A 39 -5.97 -4.06 -15.46
N ALA A 40 -5.78 -5.37 -15.25
CA ALA A 40 -4.53 -6.08 -15.58
C ALA A 40 -4.03 -5.91 -17.04
N GLY A 41 -4.92 -5.64 -18.02
CA GLY A 41 -4.55 -5.33 -19.41
C GLY A 41 -4.12 -3.88 -19.69
N LYS A 42 -4.19 -2.97 -18.71
CA LYS A 42 -3.62 -1.62 -18.81
C LYS A 42 -2.15 -1.59 -18.41
N MET A 43 -1.70 -2.52 -17.56
CA MET A 43 -0.31 -2.65 -17.07
C MET A 43 0.77 -2.53 -18.15
N ASP A 44 0.51 -3.08 -19.34
CA ASP A 44 1.43 -3.03 -20.49
C ASP A 44 1.49 -1.66 -21.19
N GLN A 45 0.65 -0.71 -20.76
CA GLN A 45 0.47 0.65 -21.29
C GLN A 45 0.45 1.73 -20.17
N ASP A 46 0.72 1.34 -18.93
CA ASP A 46 0.65 2.24 -17.77
C ASP A 46 1.71 3.35 -17.85
N PRO A 47 1.50 4.53 -17.22
CA PRO A 47 2.58 5.45 -16.90
C PRO A 47 3.54 4.80 -15.90
N ILE A 48 4.51 4.04 -16.42
CA ILE A 48 5.49 3.20 -15.70
C ILE A 48 6.00 3.87 -14.43
N ARG A 49 6.37 5.16 -14.51
CA ARG A 49 6.89 5.93 -13.39
C ARG A 49 5.93 6.04 -12.20
N ALA A 50 4.61 6.14 -12.42
CA ALA A 50 3.64 6.20 -11.32
C ALA A 50 3.51 4.85 -10.59
N VAL A 51 3.56 3.74 -11.33
CA VAL A 51 3.60 2.38 -10.76
C VAL A 51 4.90 2.18 -9.98
N GLN A 52 6.04 2.65 -10.52
CA GLN A 52 7.33 2.61 -9.84
C GLN A 52 7.31 3.37 -8.51
N MET A 53 6.84 4.61 -8.49
CA MET A 53 6.71 5.41 -7.25
C MET A 53 5.78 4.74 -6.24
N ALA A 54 4.67 4.13 -6.69
CA ALA A 54 3.75 3.40 -5.82
C ALA A 54 4.41 2.16 -5.18
N VAL A 55 5.18 1.38 -5.94
CA VAL A 55 5.91 0.21 -5.42
C VAL A 55 6.98 0.63 -4.42
N CYS A 56 7.72 1.72 -4.69
CA CYS A 56 8.69 2.28 -3.73
C CYS A 56 8.02 2.67 -2.40
N ALA A 57 6.94 3.45 -2.47
CA ALA A 57 6.27 3.96 -1.28
C ALA A 57 5.58 2.86 -0.45
N VAL A 58 5.04 1.81 -1.10
CA VAL A 58 4.54 0.63 -0.38
C VAL A 58 5.70 -0.16 0.24
N SER A 59 6.88 -0.20 -0.39
CA SER A 59 8.06 -0.88 0.17
C SER A 59 8.50 -0.24 1.49
N ASP A 60 8.55 1.10 1.55
CA ASP A 60 8.87 1.83 2.79
C ASP A 60 7.86 1.53 3.92
N VAL A 61 6.56 1.49 3.61
CA VAL A 61 5.49 1.16 4.57
C VAL A 61 5.64 -0.27 5.11
N LEU A 62 6.02 -1.23 4.27
CA LEU A 62 6.28 -2.60 4.69
C LEU A 62 7.52 -2.68 5.59
N ASP A 63 8.58 -1.96 5.26
CA ASP A 63 9.81 -1.97 6.07
C ASP A 63 9.63 -1.32 7.43
N GLU A 64 8.97 -0.16 7.49
CA GLU A 64 8.57 0.52 8.73
C GLU A 64 7.77 -0.45 9.63
N HIS A 65 6.81 -1.17 9.04
CA HIS A 65 5.97 -2.12 9.75
C HIS A 65 6.76 -3.33 10.28
N TYR A 66 7.56 -3.99 9.43
CA TYR A 66 8.30 -5.19 9.83
C TYR A 66 9.46 -4.88 10.78
N SER A 67 10.15 -3.75 10.62
CA SER A 67 11.19 -3.30 11.55
C SER A 67 10.60 -2.95 12.93
N ALA A 68 9.48 -2.23 12.99
CA ALA A 68 8.77 -1.95 14.24
C ALA A 68 8.26 -3.23 14.92
N LYS A 69 7.74 -4.20 14.14
CA LYS A 69 7.32 -5.52 14.65
C LYS A 69 8.48 -6.33 15.22
N ALA A 70 9.62 -6.34 14.53
CA ALA A 70 10.84 -7.00 15.01
C ALA A 70 11.37 -6.35 16.31
N ALA A 71 11.37 -5.02 16.39
CA ALA A 71 11.78 -4.29 17.59
C ALA A 71 10.89 -4.62 18.80
N ARG A 72 9.57 -4.67 18.63
CA ARG A 72 8.62 -5.08 19.68
C ARG A 72 8.84 -6.52 20.16
N ALA A 73 9.07 -7.45 19.23
CA ALA A 73 9.36 -8.83 19.57
C ALA A 73 10.67 -8.96 20.37
N ALA A 74 11.71 -8.20 20.00
CA ALA A 74 12.98 -8.15 20.72
C ALA A 74 12.84 -7.53 22.14
N GLN A 75 11.88 -6.63 22.35
CA GLN A 75 11.54 -6.03 23.65
C GLN A 75 10.62 -6.92 24.51
N GLY A 76 10.34 -8.16 24.10
CA GLY A 76 9.48 -9.09 24.86
C GLY A 76 7.99 -8.84 24.70
N GLY A 77 7.58 -7.98 23.76
CA GLY A 77 6.18 -7.73 23.44
C GLY A 77 5.54 -8.94 22.80
N SER A 78 4.70 -9.66 23.56
CA SER A 78 3.80 -10.69 23.03
C SER A 78 2.94 -10.08 21.92
N GLY A 79 3.00 -10.63 20.70
CA GLY A 79 2.36 -10.08 19.48
C GLY A 79 0.83 -10.10 19.42
N ALA A 80 0.14 -10.08 20.56
CA ALA A 80 -1.25 -9.71 20.67
C ALA A 80 -1.35 -8.19 20.92
N ALA A 81 -2.50 -7.58 20.63
CA ALA A 81 -2.73 -6.16 20.90
C ALA A 81 -2.69 -5.87 22.42
N VAL A 82 -1.50 -5.55 22.94
CA VAL A 82 -1.33 -5.15 24.35
C VAL A 82 -2.00 -3.80 24.52
N LYS A 83 -3.19 -3.82 25.12
CA LYS A 83 -3.91 -2.65 25.61
C LYS A 83 -3.15 -2.06 26.80
N SER A 84 -2.07 -1.32 26.48
CA SER A 84 -1.35 -0.36 27.34
C SER A 84 -1.26 -0.71 28.82
N GLU A 85 -0.18 -1.39 29.22
CA GLU A 85 0.48 -1.06 30.50
C GLU A 85 1.69 -0.16 30.19
N ASN A 86 1.69 1.02 30.82
CA ASN A 86 2.66 2.09 30.59
C ASN A 86 3.72 2.08 31.69
N ASN A 87 4.99 1.83 31.35
CA ASN A 87 6.13 2.23 32.19
C ASN A 87 7.48 2.25 31.44
N ASP A 88 7.65 3.10 30.42
CA ASP A 88 8.91 3.83 30.14
C ASP A 88 8.87 4.59 28.80
N GLY A 89 8.56 5.89 28.88
CA GLY A 89 9.15 6.98 28.07
C GLY A 89 9.08 7.01 26.52
N TYR A 90 8.80 5.91 25.80
CA TYR A 90 8.93 5.87 24.34
C TYR A 90 7.87 4.97 23.65
N SER A 91 6.59 5.30 23.87
CA SER A 91 5.47 4.65 23.19
C SER A 91 5.36 5.10 21.73
N VAL A 92 5.69 4.24 20.76
CA VAL A 92 5.44 4.52 19.33
C VAL A 92 3.99 4.18 18.96
N SER A 93 3.22 5.23 18.67
CA SER A 93 1.74 5.28 18.64
C SER A 93 1.03 4.60 17.46
N TYR A 94 1.41 3.38 17.06
CA TYR A 94 0.62 2.63 16.04
C TYR A 94 -0.78 2.22 16.56
N ALA A 95 -0.95 2.08 17.87
CA ALA A 95 -2.23 1.70 18.48
C ALA A 95 -3.32 2.79 18.39
N VAL A 96 -3.01 3.97 17.86
CA VAL A 96 -3.95 5.10 17.73
C VAL A 96 -4.70 5.07 16.39
N GLU A 97 -4.16 4.40 15.36
CA GLU A 97 -4.80 4.29 14.04
C GLU A 97 -5.50 2.94 13.79
N GLN A 98 -5.19 1.93 14.60
CA GLN A 98 -5.81 0.61 14.51
C GLN A 98 -7.16 0.60 15.24
N MET A 99 -8.26 0.47 14.48
CA MET A 99 -9.61 0.38 15.05
C MET A 99 -9.75 -0.85 15.96
N ASP A 100 -10.49 -0.72 17.08
CA ASP A 100 -10.65 -1.78 18.09
C ASP A 100 -11.25 -3.05 17.42
N GLY A 101 -10.47 -4.12 17.34
CA GLY A 101 -10.83 -5.38 16.67
C GLY A 101 -10.27 -5.58 15.24
N GLU A 102 -9.53 -4.62 14.68
CA GLU A 102 -8.89 -4.78 13.37
C GLU A 102 -7.56 -5.58 13.43
N THR A 103 -7.32 -6.50 12.49
CA THR A 103 -6.07 -7.27 12.46
C THR A 103 -4.91 -6.43 11.91
N GLU A 104 -3.69 -6.71 12.40
CA GLU A 104 -2.47 -6.01 11.97
C GLU A 104 -2.28 -6.08 10.43
N GLU A 105 -2.58 -7.23 9.82
CA GLU A 105 -2.50 -7.43 8.37
C GLU A 105 -3.51 -6.58 7.58
N SER A 106 -4.73 -6.38 8.09
CA SER A 106 -5.73 -5.58 7.38
C SER A 106 -5.47 -4.08 7.53
N TYR A 107 -4.95 -3.64 8.68
CA TYR A 107 -4.41 -2.29 8.86
C TYR A 107 -3.22 -2.03 7.91
N LEU A 108 -2.23 -2.93 7.86
CA LEU A 108 -1.09 -2.82 6.94
C LEU A 108 -1.54 -2.74 5.48
N ARG A 109 -2.50 -3.58 5.10
CA ARG A 109 -3.09 -3.59 3.74
C ARG A 109 -3.83 -2.28 3.41
N LYS A 110 -4.49 -1.64 4.38
CA LYS A 110 -5.10 -0.30 4.21
C LYS A 110 -4.01 0.75 4.00
N LYS A 111 -3.02 0.83 4.89
CA LYS A 111 -1.90 1.78 4.78
C LYS A 111 -1.18 1.63 3.43
N ALA A 112 -0.87 0.40 3.00
CA ALA A 112 -0.31 0.11 1.68
C ALA A 112 -1.23 0.55 0.52
N TYR A 113 -2.55 0.37 0.63
CA TYR A 113 -3.50 0.86 -0.37
C TYR A 113 -3.52 2.39 -0.45
N ASP A 114 -3.64 3.08 0.68
CA ASP A 114 -3.71 4.55 0.74
C ASP A 114 -2.42 5.20 0.25
N THR A 115 -1.26 4.62 0.58
CA THR A 115 0.04 5.05 0.05
C THR A 115 0.15 4.84 -1.46
N ALA A 116 -0.26 3.69 -2.00
CA ALA A 116 -0.28 3.44 -3.44
C ALA A 116 -1.30 4.35 -4.17
N TYR A 117 -2.44 4.63 -3.54
CA TYR A 117 -3.53 5.43 -4.08
C TYR A 117 -3.07 6.85 -4.47
N LEU A 118 -2.21 7.48 -3.66
CA LEU A 118 -1.68 8.82 -3.95
C LEU A 118 -0.98 8.92 -5.31
N TYR A 119 -0.18 7.90 -5.67
CA TYR A 119 0.54 7.85 -6.95
C TYR A 119 -0.32 7.35 -8.11
N LEU A 120 -1.26 6.44 -7.83
CA LEU A 120 -2.08 5.79 -8.85
C LEU A 120 -3.35 6.58 -9.20
N LEU A 121 -3.87 7.46 -8.32
CA LEU A 121 -5.04 8.28 -8.59
C LEU A 121 -4.97 9.09 -9.91
N PRO A 122 -3.91 9.87 -10.20
CA PRO A 122 -3.85 10.69 -11.42
C PRO A 122 -3.76 9.86 -12.71
N THR A 123 -3.47 8.57 -12.62
CA THR A 123 -3.24 7.69 -13.79
C THR A 123 -4.53 7.13 -14.40
N GLY A 124 -5.66 7.17 -13.67
CA GLY A 124 -6.91 6.53 -14.11
C GLY A 124 -6.88 4.97 -14.08
N LEU A 125 -5.86 4.37 -13.45
CA LEU A 125 -5.68 2.92 -13.34
C LEU A 125 -6.44 2.29 -12.17
N LEU A 126 -6.80 3.09 -11.17
CA LEU A 126 -7.69 2.63 -10.11
C LEU A 126 -9.08 2.38 -10.67
N SER A 127 -9.68 1.24 -10.31
CA SER A 127 -11.01 0.83 -10.79
C SER A 127 -12.10 1.82 -10.36
N ARG A 128 -12.41 2.78 -11.23
CA ARG A 128 -13.58 3.64 -11.10
C ARG A 128 -14.80 2.97 -11.75
N LYS A 129 -15.36 1.94 -11.08
CA LYS A 129 -16.70 1.43 -11.41
C LYS A 129 -17.76 2.46 -11.02
N VAL A 130 -17.85 3.55 -11.78
CA VAL A 130 -19.13 4.23 -11.98
C VAL A 130 -19.79 3.49 -13.12
N GLY A 131 -20.60 2.49 -12.78
CA GLY A 131 -21.57 1.95 -13.73
C GLY A 131 -22.58 3.04 -14.02
N CYS A 132 -22.33 3.87 -15.02
CA CYS A 132 -23.36 4.68 -15.65
C CYS A 132 -24.31 3.74 -16.41
N CYS A 133 -25.17 3.06 -15.65
CA CYS A 133 -26.48 2.63 -16.12
C CYS A 133 -27.09 3.85 -16.82
N HIS A 134 -27.44 3.71 -18.09
CA HIS A 134 -27.88 4.84 -18.91
C HIS A 134 -29.29 5.27 -18.50
N ASP A 135 -29.38 6.11 -17.46
CA ASP A 135 -30.61 6.63 -16.88
C ASP A 135 -31.33 7.68 -17.78
N HIS A 136 -30.93 7.74 -19.04
CA HIS A 136 -31.35 8.72 -20.05
C HIS A 136 -31.74 8.04 -21.38
N LYS A 137 -32.17 6.77 -21.34
CA LYS A 137 -32.99 6.16 -22.41
C LYS A 137 -34.48 6.25 -22.09
N CYS A 138 -34.97 7.47 -21.91
CA CYS A 138 -36.39 7.81 -21.99
C CYS A 138 -36.66 8.45 -23.36
N GLY A 139 -37.51 7.80 -24.18
CA GLY A 139 -37.76 8.16 -25.58
C GLY A 139 -36.69 7.61 -26.55
N CYS A 140 -37.00 7.20 -27.79
CA CYS A 140 -38.26 7.05 -28.51
C CYS A 140 -38.16 5.80 -29.43
N ASP A 141 -39.20 5.28 -30.09
CA ASP A 141 -40.60 5.71 -30.20
C ASP A 141 -41.54 4.49 -30.39
N CYS A 142 -42.86 4.74 -30.54
CA CYS A 142 -43.85 3.73 -30.94
C CYS A 142 -44.28 3.95 -32.40
N LEU A 143 -43.99 2.99 -33.30
CA LEU A 143 -44.71 2.74 -34.57
C LEU A 143 -44.60 1.26 -34.95
#